data_AF-A0A1B6H8P8-F1
#
_entry.id   AF-A0A1B6H8P8-F1
#
_cell.length_a   1.000
_cell.length_b   1.000
_cell.length_c   1.000
_cell.angle_alpha   90.00
_cell.angle_beta   90.00
_cell.angle_gamma   90.00
#
_symmetry.space_group_name_H-M   'P 1'
#
loop_
_entity.id
_entity.type
_entity.pdbx_description
1 polymer ?
#
loop_
_entity_poly.entity_id
_entity_poly.type
_entity_poly.pdbx_seq_one_letter_code
_entity_poly.pdbx_strand_id
1 'polypeptide(L)'
;PRRVLYIVATGEDALYMLRFDGAFRLLARGGFQASQVYFQKHLIVLVGGTVYGFYDPASNPSSLRLQNKKSPPAGSYEEYLYKIYRRDNKLIYKREDGTVDVPDGWSRFFICQDKIHKVVYSGGMSTFVFKNRKYSYEGEISRIHASADMLVFYIVHARNAHLYFITAEEKVFQLPKITCLKTEGNVAVVSTCT
;
A
#
# COMPACT_ATOMS: atom_id res chain seq x y z
N PRO A 1 -25.49 6.01 -19.75
CA PRO A 1 -25.19 6.20 -18.31
C PRO A 1 -23.81 6.86 -18.10
N ARG A 2 -23.73 8.02 -17.43
CA ARG A 2 -22.44 8.62 -17.05
C ARG A 2 -21.78 7.72 -16.00
N ARG A 3 -20.53 7.31 -16.25
CA ARG A 3 -19.74 6.52 -15.29
C ARG A 3 -19.39 7.42 -14.11
N VAL A 4 -19.65 6.95 -12.90
CA VAL A 4 -19.23 7.62 -11.66
C VAL A 4 -17.85 7.11 -11.29
N LEU A 5 -16.92 8.03 -11.02
CA LEU A 5 -15.60 7.71 -10.50
C LEU A 5 -15.55 8.08 -9.01
N TYR A 6 -14.93 7.22 -8.22
CA TYR A 6 -14.57 7.50 -6.83
C TYR A 6 -13.06 7.66 -6.77
N ILE A 7 -12.62 8.72 -6.11
CA ILE A 7 -11.22 9.11 -6.04
C ILE A 7 -10.86 9.32 -4.57
N VAL A 8 -9.71 8.81 -4.17
CA VAL A 8 -9.12 9.10 -2.87
C VAL A 8 -7.87 9.93 -3.11
N ALA A 9 -7.79 11.07 -2.43
CA ALA A 9 -6.68 12.01 -2.52
C ALA A 9 -6.10 12.29 -1.13
N THR A 10 -4.79 12.45 -1.05
CA THR A 10 -4.07 12.83 0.16
C THR A 10 -3.64 14.30 0.04
N GLY A 11 -4.06 15.13 0.98
CA GLY A 11 -3.46 16.43 1.22
C GLY A 11 -2.42 16.37 2.35
N GLU A 12 -1.96 17.54 2.77
CA GLU A 12 -0.98 17.68 3.86
C GLU A 12 -1.55 17.14 5.18
N ASP A 13 -2.77 17.54 5.55
CA ASP A 13 -3.36 17.20 6.86
C ASP A 13 -4.55 16.24 6.79
N ALA A 14 -4.99 15.87 5.58
CA ALA A 14 -6.25 15.18 5.41
C ALA A 14 -6.28 14.22 4.23
N LEU A 15 -7.08 13.17 4.39
CA LEU A 15 -7.51 12.28 3.33
C LEU A 15 -8.88 12.72 2.82
N TYR A 16 -9.02 12.86 1.51
CA TYR A 16 -10.26 13.25 0.86
C TYR A 16 -10.82 12.10 0.03
N MET A 17 -12.12 11.87 0.17
CA MET A 17 -12.86 11.00 -0.74
C MET A 17 -13.77 11.85 -1.62
N LEU A 18 -13.59 11.73 -2.92
CA LEU A 18 -14.27 12.52 -3.94
C LEU A 18 -15.10 11.61 -4.83
N ARG A 19 -16.23 12.13 -5.30
CA ARG A 19 -17.02 11.58 -6.40
C ARG A 19 -16.83 12.47 -7.61
N PHE A 20 -16.70 11.87 -8.79
CA PHE A 20 -16.69 12.57 -10.06
C PHE A 20 -17.74 11.96 -11.00
N ASP A 21 -18.71 12.79 -11.42
CA ASP A 21 -19.77 12.45 -12.36
C ASP A 21 -20.02 13.57 -13.41
N GLY A 22 -18.97 14.36 -13.66
CA GLY A 22 -18.98 15.58 -14.47
C GLY A 22 -18.51 16.81 -13.68
N ALA A 23 -18.55 16.74 -12.35
CA ALA A 23 -17.92 17.68 -11.43
C ALA A 23 -17.39 16.93 -10.21
N PHE A 24 -16.35 17.48 -9.58
CA PHE A 24 -15.84 16.94 -8.32
C PHE A 24 -16.78 17.31 -7.17
N ARG A 25 -17.15 16.32 -6.37
CA ARG A 25 -17.90 16.50 -5.12
C ARG A 25 -17.16 15.83 -3.98
N LEU A 26 -16.96 16.55 -2.89
CA LEU A 26 -16.42 16.00 -1.66
C LEU A 26 -17.48 15.09 -1.01
N LEU A 27 -17.14 13.82 -0.80
CA LEU A 27 -17.99 12.88 -0.07
C LEU A 27 -17.63 12.83 1.41
N ALA A 28 -16.33 12.86 1.73
CA ALA A 28 -15.84 12.75 3.09
C ALA A 28 -14.40 13.27 3.21
N ARG A 29 -14.07 13.74 4.41
CA ARG A 29 -12.73 14.20 4.81
C ARG A 29 -12.32 13.47 6.09
N GLY A 30 -11.22 12.73 6.03
CA GLY A 30 -10.55 12.17 7.20
C GLY A 30 -9.50 13.14 7.72
N GLY A 31 -9.55 13.47 9.01
CA GLY A 31 -8.60 14.39 9.66
C GLY A 31 -7.27 13.71 10.03
N PHE A 32 -6.62 13.08 9.05
CA PHE A 32 -5.34 12.40 9.23
C PHE A 32 -4.54 12.40 7.92
N GLN A 33 -3.23 12.43 8.06
CA GLN A 33 -2.29 12.30 6.94
C GLN A 33 -1.95 10.82 6.72
N ALA A 34 -2.18 10.32 5.51
CA ALA A 34 -1.78 8.98 5.11
C ALA A 34 -0.47 9.02 4.32
N SER A 35 0.55 8.29 4.77
CA SER A 35 1.81 8.14 4.03
C SER A 35 1.68 7.21 2.83
N GLN A 36 0.68 6.32 2.86
CA GLN A 36 0.35 5.46 1.73
C GLN A 36 -1.15 5.18 1.68
N VAL A 37 -1.69 5.15 0.45
CA VAL A 37 -3.10 4.87 0.17
C VAL A 37 -3.23 3.82 -0.92
N TYR A 38 -4.11 2.84 -0.70
CA TYR A 38 -4.57 1.89 -1.69
C TYR A 38 -6.10 1.91 -1.76
N PHE A 39 -6.65 2.17 -2.95
CA PHE A 39 -8.09 2.27 -3.14
C PHE A 39 -8.55 1.46 -4.36
N GLN A 40 -9.36 0.43 -4.08
CA GLN A 40 -10.11 -0.35 -5.06
C GLN A 40 -11.55 -0.50 -4.56
N LYS A 41 -12.01 -1.73 -4.28
CA LYS A 41 -13.27 -1.97 -3.53
C LYS A 41 -13.17 -1.53 -2.07
N HIS A 42 -11.97 -1.59 -1.51
CA HIS A 42 -11.68 -1.18 -0.15
C HIS A 42 -10.63 -0.08 -0.17
N LEU A 43 -10.66 0.74 0.88
CA LEU A 43 -9.61 1.70 1.14
C LEU A 43 -8.73 1.15 2.25
N ILE A 44 -7.43 1.09 2.00
CA ILE A 44 -6.42 0.73 3.00
C ILE A 44 -5.40 1.86 3.02
N VAL A 45 -5.10 2.35 4.22
CA VAL A 45 -4.19 3.49 4.44
C VAL A 45 -3.14 3.16 5.50
N LEU A 46 -1.96 3.74 5.33
CA LEU A 46 -0.89 3.75 6.33
C LEU A 46 -0.83 5.13 6.97
N VAL A 47 -0.99 5.19 8.29
CA VAL A 47 -1.00 6.43 9.08
C VAL A 47 -0.12 6.19 10.31
N GLY A 48 0.94 6.99 10.48
CA GLY A 48 1.82 6.90 11.66
C GLY A 48 2.44 5.52 11.89
N GLY A 49 2.65 4.72 10.85
CA GLY A 49 3.16 3.36 10.97
C GLY A 49 2.11 2.27 11.25
N THR A 50 0.83 2.63 11.27
CA THR A 50 -0.30 1.71 11.51
C THR A 50 -1.18 1.60 10.27
N VAL A 51 -1.61 0.38 9.93
CA VAL A 51 -2.50 0.12 8.78
C VAL A 51 -3.97 0.15 9.21
N TYR A 52 -4.76 0.95 8.50
CA TYR A 52 -6.21 1.06 8.68
C TYR A 52 -6.95 0.66 7.40
N GLY A 53 -8.14 0.08 7.58
CA GLY A 53 -8.97 -0.42 6.50
C GLY A 53 -10.41 0.02 6.61
N PHE A 54 -10.96 0.48 5.50
CA PHE A 54 -12.34 0.88 5.36
C PHE A 54 -13.00 0.02 4.29
N TYR A 55 -14.03 -0.70 4.70
CA TYR A 55 -14.80 -1.54 3.79
C TYR A 55 -15.77 -0.67 2.99
N ASP A 56 -15.60 -0.68 1.66
CA ASP A 56 -16.47 -0.01 0.69
C ASP A 56 -16.89 1.42 1.12
N PRO A 57 -15.91 2.31 1.30
CA PRO A 57 -16.21 3.69 1.70
C PRO A 57 -16.93 4.46 0.58
N ALA A 58 -17.00 3.94 -0.65
CA ALA A 58 -17.76 4.55 -1.74
C ALA A 58 -19.26 4.47 -1.48
N SER A 59 -19.73 3.32 -0.98
CA SER A 59 -21.12 3.13 -0.58
C SER A 59 -21.43 3.76 0.78
N ASN A 60 -20.44 3.89 1.67
CA ASN A 60 -20.60 4.55 2.98
C ASN A 60 -19.42 5.48 3.33
N PRO A 61 -19.39 6.72 2.79
CA PRO A 61 -18.28 7.66 3.01
C PRO A 61 -18.10 8.09 4.46
N SER A 62 -19.16 8.03 5.28
CA SER A 62 -19.12 8.38 6.70
C SER A 62 -18.23 7.43 7.53
N SER A 63 -17.88 6.27 6.97
CA SER A 63 -16.97 5.29 7.59
C SER A 63 -15.51 5.77 7.69
N LEU A 64 -15.13 6.87 7.02
CA LEU A 64 -13.77 7.44 7.02
C LEU A 64 -13.39 8.17 8.32
N ARG A 65 -13.72 7.56 9.45
CA ARG A 65 -13.29 8.00 10.78
C ARG A 65 -12.33 6.95 11.31
N LEU A 66 -11.09 7.36 11.57
CA LEU A 66 -10.17 6.49 12.30
C LEU A 66 -10.76 6.26 13.69
N GLN A 67 -11.04 4.99 13.99
CA GLN A 67 -11.24 4.59 15.38
C GLN A 67 -9.86 4.33 15.95
N ASN A 68 -9.53 4.97 17.08
CA ASN A 68 -8.32 4.66 17.84
C ASN A 68 -8.34 3.16 18.16
N LYS A 69 -7.58 2.36 17.42
CA LYS A 69 -7.24 1.02 17.85
C LYS A 69 -6.24 1.19 18.99
N LYS A 70 -6.50 0.56 20.13
CA LYS A 70 -5.45 0.35 21.12
C LYS A 70 -4.34 -0.41 20.41
N SER A 71 -3.15 0.18 20.36
CA SER A 71 -1.96 -0.53 19.90
C SER A 71 -1.84 -1.82 20.72
N PRO A 72 -1.66 -2.99 20.10
CA PRO A 72 -1.26 -4.17 20.83
C PRO A 72 0.05 -3.85 21.58
N PRO A 73 0.29 -4.46 22.76
CA PRO A 73 1.53 -4.27 23.50
C PRO A 73 2.73 -4.57 22.59
N ALA A 74 3.82 -3.82 22.75
CA ALA A 74 5.03 -3.94 21.95
C ALA A 74 5.61 -5.35 22.05
N GLY A 75 5.26 -6.21 21.10
CA GLY A 75 5.80 -7.55 20.93
C GLY A 75 6.65 -7.62 19.67
N SER A 76 7.80 -8.28 19.75
CA SER A 76 8.74 -8.47 18.66
C SER A 76 8.26 -9.56 17.69
N TYR A 77 7.22 -9.29 16.90
CA TYR A 77 6.77 -10.23 15.87
C TYR A 77 6.98 -9.61 14.49
N GLU A 78 8.04 -10.05 13.80
CA GLU A 78 8.26 -9.74 12.39
C GLU A 78 7.37 -10.61 11.50
N GLU A 79 6.07 -10.32 11.51
CA GLU A 79 5.17 -10.86 10.50
C GLU A 79 5.11 -9.93 9.30
N TYR A 80 5.36 -10.52 8.12
CA TYR A 80 5.41 -9.79 6.86
C TYR A 80 4.13 -9.91 6.04
N LEU A 81 3.16 -10.75 6.45
CA LEU A 81 1.94 -11.01 5.68
C LEU A 81 0.70 -11.04 6.57
N TYR A 82 -0.37 -10.36 6.14
CA TYR A 82 -1.66 -10.34 6.81
C TYR A 82 -2.77 -10.59 5.80
N LYS A 83 -3.63 -11.58 6.08
CA LYS A 83 -4.83 -11.85 5.28
C LYS A 83 -5.91 -10.82 5.58
N ILE A 84 -6.55 -10.30 4.54
CA ILE A 84 -7.65 -9.33 4.66
C ILE A 84 -8.97 -10.10 4.77
N TYR A 85 -9.76 -9.80 5.79
CA TYR A 85 -11.10 -10.37 5.98
C TYR A 85 -12.13 -9.26 6.18
N ARG A 86 -13.39 -9.60 5.92
CA ARG A 86 -14.54 -8.78 6.25
C ARG A 86 -15.23 -9.33 7.50
N ARG A 87 -15.53 -8.46 8.45
CA ARG A 87 -16.40 -8.76 9.60
C ARG A 87 -17.20 -7.52 9.96
N ASP A 88 -18.53 -7.64 10.04
CA ASP A 88 -19.43 -6.58 10.51
C ASP A 88 -19.20 -5.22 9.82
N ASN A 89 -19.09 -5.22 8.47
CA ASN A 89 -18.78 -4.05 7.64
C ASN A 89 -17.44 -3.35 7.96
N LYS A 90 -16.51 -4.05 8.61
CA LYS A 90 -15.14 -3.61 8.83
C LYS A 90 -14.17 -4.56 8.13
N LEU A 91 -13.02 -4.02 7.76
CA LEU A 91 -11.88 -4.85 7.42
C LEU A 91 -11.14 -5.23 8.69
N ILE A 92 -10.89 -6.53 8.83
CA ILE A 92 -10.00 -7.08 9.84
C ILE A 92 -8.83 -7.74 9.13
N TYR A 93 -7.67 -7.70 9.76
CA TYR A 93 -6.46 -8.29 9.24
C TYR A 93 -6.06 -9.41 10.19
N LYS A 94 -5.75 -10.57 9.63
CA LYS A 94 -5.29 -11.70 10.44
C LYS A 94 -3.93 -12.17 9.99
N ARG A 95 -3.15 -12.53 11.00
CA ARG A 95 -1.91 -13.27 10.91
C ARG A 95 -2.13 -14.70 10.42
N GLU A 96 -1.05 -15.41 10.09
CA GLU A 96 -1.15 -16.82 9.67
C GLU A 96 -1.65 -17.73 10.79
N ASP A 97 -1.32 -17.42 12.04
CA ASP A 97 -1.77 -18.13 13.25
C ASP A 97 -3.26 -17.86 13.62
N GLY A 98 -3.93 -16.98 12.88
CA GLY A 98 -5.33 -16.61 13.10
C GLY A 98 -5.55 -15.42 14.04
N THR A 99 -4.51 -14.87 14.65
CA THR A 99 -4.56 -13.71 15.53
C THR A 99 -5.00 -12.47 14.75
N VAL A 100 -5.89 -11.67 15.36
CA VAL A 100 -6.49 -10.48 14.73
C VAL A 100 -5.84 -9.20 15.25
N ASP A 101 -4.67 -8.91 14.73
CA ASP A 101 -3.94 -7.67 15.01
C ASP A 101 -3.03 -7.30 13.84
N VAL A 102 -2.68 -6.01 13.78
CA VAL A 102 -1.62 -5.51 12.91
C VAL A 102 -0.69 -4.72 13.82
N PRO A 103 0.58 -5.15 13.98
CA PRO A 103 1.54 -4.43 14.79
C PRO A 103 1.84 -3.08 14.15
N ASP A 104 2.25 -2.11 14.97
CA ASP A 104 2.70 -0.80 14.51
C ASP A 104 4.09 -0.90 13.85
N GLY A 105 4.62 0.24 13.38
CA GLY A 105 5.98 0.31 12.81
C GLY A 105 6.08 -0.19 11.37
N TRP A 106 5.06 0.05 10.56
CA TRP A 106 5.11 -0.16 9.12
C TRP A 106 5.73 1.03 8.42
N SER A 107 6.72 0.79 7.56
CA SER A 107 7.25 1.85 6.68
C SER A 107 6.40 2.00 5.42
N ARG A 108 6.09 0.87 4.79
CA ARG A 108 5.29 0.74 3.56
C ARG A 108 4.58 -0.60 3.56
N PHE A 109 3.62 -0.75 2.64
CA PHE A 109 3.01 -2.04 2.35
C PHE A 109 2.72 -2.20 0.86
N PHE A 110 2.42 -3.41 0.43
CA PHE A 110 1.74 -3.66 -0.83
C PHE A 110 0.65 -4.71 -0.66
N ILE A 111 -0.29 -4.76 -1.58
CA ILE A 111 -1.40 -5.71 -1.56
C ILE A 111 -1.28 -6.64 -2.75
N CYS A 112 -1.31 -7.93 -2.49
CA CYS A 112 -1.31 -8.97 -3.51
C CYS A 112 -2.18 -10.14 -3.02
N GLN A 113 -3.08 -10.66 -3.88
CA GLN A 113 -3.93 -11.82 -3.57
C GLN A 113 -4.65 -11.72 -2.21
N ASP A 114 -5.31 -10.59 -1.92
CA ASP A 114 -6.01 -10.31 -0.65
C ASP A 114 -5.13 -10.38 0.60
N LYS A 115 -3.80 -10.26 0.44
CA LYS A 115 -2.83 -10.16 1.54
C LYS A 115 -2.18 -8.79 1.53
N ILE A 116 -1.96 -8.26 2.73
CA ILE A 116 -1.12 -7.10 2.97
C ILE A 116 0.29 -7.61 3.26
N HIS A 117 1.25 -7.18 2.46
CA HIS A 117 2.66 -7.46 2.63
C HIS A 117 3.35 -6.27 3.28
N LYS A 118 3.99 -6.49 4.44
CA LYS A 118 4.79 -5.49 5.13
C LYS A 118 6.11 -5.29 4.41
N VAL A 119 6.48 -4.03 4.23
CA VAL A 119 7.83 -3.63 3.84
C VAL A 119 8.46 -2.93 5.05
N VAL A 120 9.58 -3.45 5.51
CA VAL A 120 10.35 -2.92 6.63
C VAL A 120 11.58 -2.22 6.07
N TYR A 121 11.82 -0.98 6.50
CA TYR A 121 13.06 -0.28 6.23
C TYR A 121 13.82 -0.09 7.55
N SER A 122 14.96 -0.75 7.69
CA SER A 122 15.79 -0.70 8.90
C SER A 122 17.25 -0.92 8.56
N GLY A 123 18.15 -0.22 9.24
CA GLY A 123 19.60 -0.36 9.01
C GLY A 123 20.02 -0.11 7.56
N GLY A 124 19.33 0.79 6.85
CA GLY A 124 19.58 1.07 5.42
C GLY A 124 19.05 0.02 4.45
N MET A 125 18.37 -1.03 4.92
CA MET A 125 17.86 -2.13 4.10
C MET A 125 16.33 -2.15 4.07
N SER A 126 15.76 -2.28 2.87
CA SER A 126 14.34 -2.61 2.68
C SER A 126 14.14 -4.11 2.58
N THR A 127 13.22 -4.65 3.38
CA THR A 127 12.95 -6.09 3.48
C THR A 127 11.46 -6.38 3.38
N PHE A 128 11.10 -7.42 2.63
CA PHE A 128 9.73 -7.94 2.57
C PHE A 128 9.72 -9.44 2.22
N VAL A 129 8.55 -10.07 2.36
CA VAL A 129 8.34 -11.48 1.97
C VAL A 129 7.30 -11.56 0.86
N PHE A 130 7.62 -12.31 -0.19
CA PHE A 130 6.72 -12.59 -1.31
C PHE A 130 6.90 -14.03 -1.80
N LYS A 131 5.80 -14.75 -2.04
CA LYS A 131 5.82 -16.18 -2.44
C LYS A 131 6.79 -17.02 -1.59
N ASN A 132 6.71 -16.89 -0.26
CA ASN A 132 7.55 -17.59 0.73
C ASN A 132 9.07 -17.35 0.61
N ARG A 133 9.49 -16.32 -0.12
CA ARG A 133 10.89 -15.89 -0.19
C ARG A 133 11.04 -14.51 0.45
N LYS A 134 12.06 -14.36 1.29
CA LYS A 134 12.49 -13.06 1.83
C LYS A 134 13.36 -12.35 0.80
N TYR A 135 13.03 -11.09 0.54
CA TYR A 135 13.80 -10.20 -0.33
C TYR A 135 14.36 -9.06 0.50
N SER A 136 15.61 -8.70 0.24
CA SER A 136 16.33 -7.64 0.93
C SER A 136 17.11 -6.81 -0.07
N TYR A 137 16.93 -5.50 -0.02
CA TYR A 137 17.57 -4.54 -0.93
C TYR A 137 18.17 -3.39 -0.13
N GLU A 138 19.34 -2.91 -0.54
CA GLU A 138 19.93 -1.70 0.01
C GLU A 138 19.16 -0.46 -0.46
N GLY A 139 18.89 0.45 0.48
CA GLY A 139 18.10 1.66 0.27
C GLY A 139 16.60 1.48 0.50
N GLU A 140 15.88 2.58 0.43
CA GLU A 140 14.42 2.58 0.58
C GLU A 140 13.76 2.14 -0.73
N ILE A 141 12.91 1.12 -0.69
CA ILE A 141 12.07 0.77 -1.84
C ILE A 141 11.02 1.86 -2.05
N SER A 142 10.79 2.23 -3.30
CA SER A 142 9.68 3.08 -3.72
C SER A 142 8.32 2.41 -3.45
N ARG A 143 7.27 2.76 -4.18
CA ARG A 143 6.02 1.99 -4.09
C ARG A 143 6.20 0.67 -4.84
N ILE A 144 5.88 -0.44 -4.18
CA ILE A 144 5.78 -1.74 -4.86
C ILE A 144 4.45 -1.81 -5.59
N HIS A 145 4.52 -1.95 -6.91
CA HIS A 145 3.38 -2.26 -7.76
C HIS A 145 3.23 -3.77 -7.85
N ALA A 146 2.10 -4.30 -7.39
CA ALA A 146 1.85 -5.74 -7.35
C ALA A 146 0.71 -6.14 -8.29
N SER A 147 0.93 -7.18 -9.09
CA SER A 147 -0.09 -8.02 -9.71
C SER A 147 -0.13 -9.38 -9.00
N ALA A 148 -1.02 -10.28 -9.46
CA ALA A 148 -1.16 -11.62 -8.87
C ALA A 148 0.14 -12.43 -8.86
N ASP A 149 1.05 -12.19 -9.80
CA ASP A 149 2.25 -12.99 -10.04
C ASP A 149 3.54 -12.17 -10.18
N MET A 150 3.44 -10.83 -10.24
CA MET A 150 4.56 -9.92 -10.47
C MET A 150 4.61 -8.80 -9.43
N LEU A 151 5.81 -8.48 -8.96
CA LEU A 151 6.09 -7.21 -8.28
C LEU A 151 7.00 -6.35 -9.15
N VAL A 152 6.75 -5.04 -9.18
CA VAL A 152 7.60 -4.06 -9.86
C VAL A 152 7.88 -2.90 -8.92
N PHE A 153 9.16 -2.54 -8.74
CA PHE A 153 9.59 -1.41 -7.93
C PHE A 153 11.00 -0.97 -8.29
N TYR A 154 11.43 0.14 -7.70
CA TYR A 154 12.80 0.63 -7.73
C TYR A 154 13.24 1.16 -6.36
N ILE A 155 14.54 1.33 -6.15
CA ILE A 155 15.10 1.95 -4.94
C ILE A 155 15.14 3.46 -5.08
N VAL A 156 14.57 4.17 -4.11
CA VAL A 156 14.50 5.64 -4.10
C VAL A 156 15.90 6.22 -3.93
N HIS A 157 16.15 7.38 -4.54
CA HIS A 157 17.38 8.18 -4.40
C HIS A 157 18.67 7.52 -4.93
N ALA A 158 18.59 6.38 -5.60
CA ALA A 158 19.74 5.82 -6.32
C ALA A 158 20.12 6.71 -7.52
N ARG A 159 21.42 7.01 -7.69
CA ARG A 159 21.93 7.75 -8.87
C ARG A 159 21.71 6.95 -10.16
N ASN A 160 22.00 5.65 -10.12
CA ASN A 160 21.63 4.68 -11.15
C ASN A 160 20.48 3.87 -10.58
N ALA A 161 19.28 4.04 -11.14
CA ALA A 161 18.11 3.36 -10.64
C ALA A 161 18.03 1.96 -11.26
N HIS A 162 17.80 0.96 -10.41
CA HIS A 162 17.45 -0.37 -10.84
C HIS A 162 15.94 -0.55 -10.75
N LEU A 163 15.33 -0.96 -11.85
CA LEU A 163 13.95 -1.39 -11.91
C LEU A 163 13.91 -2.91 -11.73
N TYR A 164 13.26 -3.35 -10.66
CA TYR A 164 13.15 -4.76 -10.28
C TYR A 164 11.81 -5.30 -10.73
N PHE A 165 11.83 -6.47 -11.36
CA PHE A 165 10.67 -7.30 -11.64
C PHE A 165 10.83 -8.62 -10.90
N ILE A 166 9.95 -8.91 -9.95
CA ILE A 166 9.92 -10.20 -9.25
C ILE A 166 8.75 -11.01 -9.77
N THR A 167 9.03 -12.07 -10.54
CA THR A 167 8.03 -12.97 -11.13
C THR A 167 8.20 -14.41 -10.64
N ALA A 168 8.48 -15.36 -11.54
CA ALA A 168 9.13 -16.63 -11.20
C ALA A 168 10.64 -16.44 -11.01
N GLU A 169 11.21 -15.54 -11.81
CA GLU A 169 12.59 -15.08 -11.72
C GLU A 169 12.64 -13.59 -11.40
N GLU A 170 13.75 -13.16 -10.81
CA GLU A 170 14.04 -11.75 -10.60
C GLU A 170 14.77 -11.21 -11.84
N LYS A 171 14.23 -10.14 -12.41
CA LYS A 171 14.85 -9.41 -13.52
C LYS A 171 15.13 -7.98 -13.09
N VAL A 172 16.31 -7.49 -13.43
CA VAL A 172 16.77 -6.16 -13.04
C VAL A 172 17.14 -5.38 -14.30
N PHE A 173 16.60 -4.18 -14.44
CA PHE A 173 16.92 -3.27 -15.54
C PHE A 173 17.57 -2.02 -14.98
N GLN A 174 18.77 -1.71 -15.47
CA GLN A 174 19.44 -0.46 -15.14
C GLN A 174 18.85 0.66 -15.99
N LEU A 175 18.42 1.73 -15.33
CA LEU A 175 17.84 2.92 -15.96
C LEU A 175 18.46 4.18 -15.35
N PRO A 176 18.37 5.33 -16.05
CA PRO A 176 18.55 6.63 -15.39
C PRO A 176 17.58 6.80 -14.23
N LYS A 177 17.77 7.84 -13.43
CA LYS A 177 16.96 8.10 -12.23
C LYS A 177 15.46 8.08 -12.57
N ILE A 178 14.75 7.12 -11.97
CA ILE A 178 13.31 6.93 -12.15
C ILE A 178 12.56 8.01 -11.34
N THR A 179 11.62 8.69 -12.00
CA THR A 179 10.76 9.72 -11.39
C THR A 179 9.34 9.24 -11.18
N CYS A 180 8.86 8.32 -12.03
CA CYS A 180 7.52 7.77 -11.95
C CYS A 180 7.49 6.31 -12.44
N LEU A 181 6.65 5.50 -11.80
CA LEU A 181 6.34 4.13 -12.18
C LEU A 181 4.83 3.94 -12.14
N LYS A 182 4.27 3.35 -13.19
CA LYS A 182 2.88 2.88 -13.22
C LYS A 182 2.83 1.50 -13.85
N THR A 183 1.93 0.67 -13.34
CA THR A 183 1.63 -0.64 -13.91
C THR A 183 0.17 -0.70 -14.33
N GLU A 184 -0.08 -1.32 -15.48
CA GLU A 184 -1.42 -1.61 -16.01
C GLU A 184 -1.38 -3.00 -16.64
N GLY A 185 -2.08 -3.97 -16.02
CA GLY A 185 -1.96 -5.38 -16.40
C GLY A 185 -0.49 -5.86 -16.38
N ASN A 186 -0.02 -6.31 -17.54
CA ASN A 186 1.34 -6.84 -17.73
C ASN A 186 2.34 -5.78 -18.23
N VAL A 187 1.94 -4.50 -18.26
CA VAL A 187 2.78 -3.41 -18.76
C VAL A 187 3.22 -2.54 -17.59
N ALA A 188 4.52 -2.27 -17.51
CA ALA A 188 5.09 -1.24 -16.64
C ALA A 188 5.53 -0.05 -17.49
N VAL A 189 5.03 1.14 -17.16
CA VAL A 189 5.43 2.41 -17.77
C VAL A 189 6.30 3.15 -16.77
N VAL A 190 7.49 3.56 -17.20
CA VAL A 190 8.49 4.20 -16.34
C VAL A 190 8.90 5.53 -16.96
N SER A 191 8.88 6.58 -16.16
CA SER A 191 9.45 7.88 -16.52
C SER A 191 10.80 8.05 -15.84
N THR A 192 11.78 8.50 -16.59
CA THR A 192 13.14 8.75 -16.12
C THR A 192 13.49 10.22 -16.30
N CYS A 193 14.44 10.70 -15.52
CA CYS A 193 15.13 11.96 -15.78
C CYS A 193 16.56 11.65 -16.24
N THR A 194 16.99 12.34 -17.29
CA THR A 194 18.36 12.30 -17.83
C THR A 194 19.21 13.35 -17.16
#